data_AF-A0AAV0LKZ0-F1
#
_entry.id   AF-A0AAV0LKZ0-F1
#
_cell.length_a   1.000
_cell.length_b   1.000
_cell.length_c   1.000
_cell.angle_alpha   90.00
_cell.angle_beta   90.00
_cell.angle_gamma   90.00
#
_symmetry.space_group_name_H-M   'P 1'
#
loop_
_entity.id
_entity.type
_entity.pdbx_description
1 polymer ?
#
loop_
_entity_poly.entity_id
_entity_poly.type
_entity_poly.pdbx_seq_one_letter_code
_entity_poly.pdbx_strand_id
1 'polypeptide(L)'
;MYLSGGTCVTLIMIGGGAMRTFFHIICNIVGVGSLTTIEWYMVFTFTAVLLALFLPNLNSVARVSLVGAITAVSYCTLIWAATVVQGRVAIDDHHHGTMPSSAKTPSREPMWRGVQIAYLIIGLCLFPLAIAGYWAYGDLIPEGTGAMLQALYKYHGRDTSKLILGSASLLVVINCVSSFQIYAMPTFDNLELRYTSKMNKPCPQWLRSALRLLFGCLTCFIAVALPFLPSLAGLIGGIALPLTLAYPCFMWIVMKKPGRYSRSWCLNWILGVSGMVLSVLVVTAAIWIIVTKGIGVHFFKP
;
A
#
# COMPACT_ATOMS: atom_id res chain seq x y z
N MET A 1 -7.07 10.95 7.10
CA MET A 1 -7.00 10.09 8.30
C MET A 1 -7.59 8.70 8.05
N TYR A 2 -8.87 8.57 7.65
CA TYR A 2 -9.51 7.26 7.50
C TYR A 2 -8.82 6.30 6.53
N LEU A 3 -8.45 6.75 5.32
CA LEU A 3 -7.77 5.91 4.33
C LEU A 3 -6.38 5.46 4.80
N SER A 4 -5.61 6.37 5.40
CA SER A 4 -4.28 6.09 5.96
C SER A 4 -4.34 5.06 7.11
N GLY A 5 -5.29 5.21 8.04
CA GLY A 5 -5.50 4.24 9.12
C GLY A 5 -5.85 2.86 8.60
N GLY A 6 -6.77 2.76 7.64
CA GLY A 6 -7.14 1.49 7.00
C GLY A 6 -5.96 0.82 6.28
N THR A 7 -5.18 1.58 5.53
CA THR A 7 -3.98 1.04 4.86
C THR A 7 -2.95 0.52 5.87
N CYS A 8 -2.73 1.22 6.98
CA CYS A 8 -1.82 0.76 8.04
C CYS A 8 -2.28 -0.56 8.66
N VAL A 9 -3.58 -0.73 8.90
CA VAL A 9 -4.14 -2.00 9.40
C VAL A 9 -3.91 -3.13 8.40
N THR A 10 -4.17 -2.90 7.10
CA THR A 10 -3.91 -3.93 6.07
C THR A 10 -2.43 -4.29 5.95
N LEU A 11 -1.52 -3.31 6.09
CA LEU A 11 -0.08 -3.54 6.06
C LEU A 11 0.40 -4.39 7.26
N ILE A 12 -0.21 -4.23 8.44
CA ILE A 12 0.08 -5.09 9.61
C ILE A 12 -0.31 -6.54 9.31
N MET A 13 -1.49 -6.77 8.73
CA MET A 13 -1.96 -8.12 8.41
C MET A 13 -1.07 -8.81 7.35
N ILE A 14 -0.74 -8.09 6.27
CA ILE A 14 0.14 -8.60 5.20
C ILE A 14 1.55 -8.84 5.74
N GLY A 15 2.11 -7.85 6.43
CA GLY A 15 3.47 -7.89 6.96
C GLY A 15 3.65 -8.99 8.00
N GLY A 16 2.71 -9.13 8.94
CA GLY A 16 2.75 -10.21 9.93
C GLY A 16 2.54 -11.60 9.32
N GLY A 17 1.67 -11.73 8.30
CA GLY A 17 1.52 -12.98 7.53
C GLY A 17 2.79 -13.36 6.75
N ALA A 18 3.46 -12.38 6.14
CA ALA A 18 4.74 -12.58 5.46
C ALA A 18 5.85 -12.96 6.46
N MET A 19 5.88 -12.33 7.64
CA MET A 19 6.83 -12.63 8.71
C MET A 19 6.66 -14.05 9.26
N ARG A 20 5.41 -14.50 9.47
CA ARG A 20 5.09 -15.89 9.82
C ARG A 20 5.61 -16.87 8.78
N THR A 21 5.42 -16.55 7.50
CA THR A 21 5.88 -17.39 6.38
C THR A 21 7.41 -17.47 6.34
N PHE A 22 8.09 -16.33 6.48
CA PHE A 22 9.55 -16.25 6.56
C PHE A 22 10.10 -17.09 7.72
N PHE A 23 9.51 -16.95 8.91
CA PHE A 23 9.93 -17.73 10.08
C PHE A 23 9.70 -19.22 9.87
N HIS A 24 8.58 -19.64 9.25
CA HIS A 24 8.35 -21.04 8.92
C HIS A 24 9.38 -21.60 7.93
N ILE A 25 9.85 -20.81 6.97
CA ILE A 25 10.91 -21.21 6.03
C ILE A 25 12.22 -21.46 6.77
N ILE A 26 12.56 -20.59 7.72
CA ILE A 26 13.80 -20.70 8.51
C ILE A 26 13.70 -21.79 9.59
N CYS A 27 12.60 -21.85 10.35
CA CYS A 27 12.42 -22.79 11.46
C CYS A 27 12.10 -24.22 11.04
N ASN A 28 11.80 -24.50 9.77
CA ASN A 28 11.81 -25.86 9.23
C ASN A 28 13.22 -26.51 9.31
N ILE A 29 14.23 -25.77 9.78
CA ILE A 29 15.59 -26.23 10.09
C ILE A 29 15.78 -26.51 11.60
N VAL A 30 14.99 -25.89 12.50
CA VAL A 30 15.29 -25.81 13.95
C VAL A 30 14.22 -26.47 14.85
N GLY A 31 13.03 -26.81 14.33
CA GLY A 31 12.04 -27.58 15.09
C GLY A 31 11.44 -26.86 16.30
N VAL A 32 11.31 -25.53 16.22
CA VAL A 32 10.69 -24.70 17.27
C VAL A 32 9.18 -24.58 17.02
N GLY A 33 8.38 -24.60 18.09
CA GLY A 33 6.92 -24.56 18.05
C GLY A 33 6.34 -23.38 17.24
N SER A 34 5.20 -23.61 16.59
CA SER A 34 4.52 -22.62 15.76
C SER A 34 3.86 -21.52 16.60
N LEU A 35 4.41 -20.30 16.56
CA LEU A 35 3.72 -19.10 17.05
C LEU A 35 2.40 -18.88 16.29
N THR A 36 1.40 -18.38 17.00
CA THR A 36 0.07 -18.06 16.47
C THR A 36 0.11 -16.84 15.53
N THR A 37 -0.84 -16.71 14.60
CA THR A 37 -0.91 -15.57 13.67
C THR A 37 -0.97 -14.21 14.40
N ILE A 38 -1.62 -14.17 15.56
CA ILE A 38 -1.77 -12.96 16.39
C ILE A 38 -0.43 -12.49 16.93
N GLU A 39 0.40 -13.42 17.41
CA GLU A 39 1.73 -13.09 17.93
C GLU A 39 2.60 -12.46 16.84
N TRP A 40 2.50 -12.96 15.60
CA TRP A 40 3.21 -12.36 14.46
C TRP A 40 2.71 -10.96 14.10
N TYR A 41 1.42 -10.67 14.27
CA TYR A 41 0.87 -9.31 14.08
C TYR A 41 1.39 -8.36 15.16
N MET A 42 1.50 -8.83 16.41
CA MET A 42 2.09 -8.06 17.51
C MET A 42 3.58 -7.81 17.30
N VAL A 43 4.34 -8.83 16.91
CA VAL A 43 5.78 -8.70 16.60
C VAL A 43 5.99 -7.68 15.48
N PHE A 44 5.25 -7.81 14.37
CA PHE A 44 5.35 -6.87 13.25
C PHE A 44 5.02 -5.43 13.69
N THR A 45 3.93 -5.25 14.43
CA THR A 45 3.53 -3.93 14.94
C THR A 45 4.60 -3.36 15.86
N PHE A 46 5.13 -4.16 16.78
CA PHE A 46 6.17 -3.75 17.71
C PHE A 46 7.43 -3.33 16.95
N THR A 47 7.87 -4.10 15.95
CA THR A 47 8.99 -3.72 15.09
C THR A 47 8.72 -2.43 14.31
N ALA A 48 7.52 -2.27 13.73
CA ALA A 48 7.16 -1.08 12.96
C ALA A 48 7.08 0.18 13.85
N VAL A 49 6.51 0.05 15.05
CA VAL A 49 6.41 1.14 16.04
C VAL A 49 7.79 1.48 16.59
N LEU A 50 8.61 0.49 16.94
CA LEU A 50 10.00 0.72 17.35
C LEU A 50 10.79 1.44 16.25
N LEU A 51 10.65 1.04 14.98
CA LEU A 51 11.29 1.76 13.88
C LEU A 51 10.77 3.21 13.80
N ALA A 52 9.47 3.42 13.96
CA ALA A 52 8.86 4.75 13.95
C ALA A 52 9.27 5.61 15.16
N LEU A 53 9.64 5.01 16.29
CA LEU A 53 10.21 5.71 17.45
C LEU A 53 11.70 6.04 17.22
N PHE A 54 12.47 5.08 16.70
CA PHE A 54 13.92 5.20 16.52
C PHE A 54 14.31 6.09 15.33
N LEU A 55 13.41 6.26 14.35
CA LEU A 55 13.63 7.04 13.14
C LEU A 55 12.66 8.24 13.08
N PRO A 56 12.83 9.26 13.95
CA PRO A 56 11.95 10.43 13.97
C PRO A 56 12.15 11.35 12.75
N ASN A 57 13.18 11.12 11.93
CA ASN A 57 13.58 11.96 10.80
C ASN A 57 13.23 11.32 9.45
N LEU A 58 12.56 12.09 8.58
CA LEU A 58 12.23 11.74 7.18
C LEU A 58 13.44 11.20 6.40
N ASN A 59 14.65 11.69 6.69
CA ASN A 59 15.88 11.29 5.99
C ASN A 59 16.28 9.82 6.26
N SER A 60 15.89 9.26 7.41
CA SER A 60 16.22 7.87 7.76
C SER A 60 15.11 6.89 7.34
N VAL A 61 13.86 7.35 7.33
CA VAL A 61 12.74 6.67 6.66
C VAL A 61 12.97 6.61 5.15
N ALA A 62 13.54 7.67 4.56
CA ALA A 62 13.97 7.69 3.17
C ALA A 62 15.03 6.63 2.87
N ARG A 63 15.95 6.32 3.80
CA ARG A 63 16.95 5.24 3.63
C ARG A 63 16.34 3.83 3.69
N VAL A 64 15.37 3.61 4.58
CA VAL A 64 14.66 2.32 4.65
C VAL A 64 13.73 2.15 3.44
N SER A 65 13.07 3.23 3.02
CA SER A 65 12.35 3.31 1.75
C SER A 65 13.30 3.12 0.56
N LEU A 66 14.55 3.61 0.63
CA LEU A 66 15.57 3.44 -0.41
C LEU A 66 16.01 1.98 -0.55
N VAL A 67 15.95 1.16 0.49
CA VAL A 67 16.17 -0.31 0.36
C VAL A 67 14.98 -1.00 -0.32
N GLY A 68 13.74 -0.62 0.05
CA GLY A 68 12.53 -1.07 -0.65
C GLY A 68 12.52 -0.60 -2.12
N ALA A 69 12.97 0.63 -2.36
CA ALA A 69 13.13 1.23 -3.67
C ALA A 69 14.29 0.59 -4.43
N ILE A 70 15.43 0.25 -3.82
CA ILE A 70 16.52 -0.50 -4.49
C ILE A 70 16.01 -1.84 -4.99
N THR A 71 15.04 -2.45 -4.30
CA THR A 71 14.50 -3.73 -4.75
C THR A 71 13.39 -3.57 -5.78
N ALA A 72 12.55 -2.53 -5.67
CA ALA A 72 11.68 -2.13 -6.77
C ALA A 72 12.50 -1.69 -8.01
N VAL A 73 13.63 -1.02 -7.79
CA VAL A 73 14.60 -0.57 -8.78
C VAL A 73 15.38 -1.75 -9.32
N SER A 74 15.67 -2.81 -8.57
CA SER A 74 16.32 -4.00 -9.12
C SER A 74 15.39 -4.69 -10.14
N TYR A 75 14.10 -4.80 -9.81
CA TYR A 75 13.04 -5.21 -10.75
C TYR A 75 12.90 -4.23 -11.92
N CYS A 76 12.90 -2.91 -11.65
CA CYS A 76 12.85 -1.89 -12.70
C CYS A 76 14.15 -1.81 -13.51
N THR A 77 15.31 -2.26 -13.01
CA THR A 77 16.59 -2.26 -13.72
C THR A 77 16.70 -3.47 -14.65
N LEU A 78 16.03 -4.57 -14.33
CA LEU A 78 15.82 -5.67 -15.28
C LEU A 78 14.93 -5.21 -16.44
N ILE A 79 13.87 -4.46 -16.13
CA ILE A 79 13.01 -3.82 -17.14
C ILE A 79 13.79 -2.73 -17.89
N TRP A 80 14.62 -1.95 -17.20
CA TRP A 80 15.47 -0.91 -17.78
C TRP A 80 16.50 -1.53 -18.73
N ALA A 81 17.16 -2.63 -18.35
CA ALA A 81 18.09 -3.38 -19.19
C ALA A 81 17.40 -3.91 -20.45
N ALA A 82 16.14 -4.36 -20.36
CA ALA A 82 15.33 -4.73 -21.52
C ALA A 82 14.97 -3.50 -22.40
N THR A 83 14.74 -2.33 -21.80
CA THR A 83 14.45 -1.08 -22.54
C THR A 83 15.69 -0.34 -23.06
N VAL A 84 16.89 -0.61 -22.55
CA VAL A 84 18.16 -0.05 -23.05
C VAL A 84 18.48 -0.63 -24.44
N VAL A 85 17.92 -1.79 -24.80
CA VAL A 85 17.86 -2.28 -26.18
C VAL A 85 17.07 -1.33 -27.11
N GLN A 86 16.32 -0.35 -26.56
CA GLN A 86 15.46 0.58 -27.30
C GLN A 86 15.70 2.11 -27.11
N GLY A 87 16.73 2.57 -26.36
CA GLY A 87 17.24 3.97 -26.43
C GLY A 87 16.74 5.01 -25.37
N ARG A 88 17.57 6.04 -25.08
CA ARG A 88 17.58 6.89 -23.84
C ARG A 88 16.87 8.28 -23.91
N VAL A 89 16.48 8.80 -22.73
CA VAL A 89 16.31 10.24 -22.40
C VAL A 89 16.98 10.54 -21.04
N ALA A 90 17.64 11.70 -20.87
CA ALA A 90 18.46 12.09 -19.71
C ALA A 90 17.65 12.70 -18.54
N ILE A 91 18.05 12.45 -17.29
CA ILE A 91 17.49 13.03 -16.05
C ILE A 91 18.65 13.48 -15.15
N ASP A 92 18.62 14.74 -14.69
CA ASP A 92 19.49 15.28 -13.63
C ASP A 92 18.92 15.01 -12.23
N ASP A 93 19.77 14.51 -11.34
CA ASP A 93 19.46 14.13 -9.96
C ASP A 93 19.62 15.32 -8.99
N HIS A 94 18.52 15.78 -8.41
CA HIS A 94 18.54 16.45 -7.10
C HIS A 94 17.45 15.87 -6.20
N HIS A 95 17.91 15.13 -5.19
CA HIS A 95 17.12 14.58 -4.10
C HIS A 95 16.41 15.70 -3.33
N HIS A 96 15.09 15.79 -3.47
CA HIS A 96 14.18 16.28 -2.43
C HIS A 96 12.81 15.63 -2.60
N GLY A 97 12.36 14.89 -1.57
CA GLY A 97 11.04 14.25 -1.47
C GLY A 97 9.87 15.21 -1.29
N THR A 98 10.04 16.47 -1.70
CA THR A 98 8.98 17.46 -1.87
C THR A 98 9.34 18.26 -3.12
N MET A 99 8.50 18.18 -4.16
CA MET A 99 8.71 18.95 -5.38
C MET A 99 8.65 20.43 -5.01
N PRO A 100 9.75 21.21 -5.11
CA PRO A 100 9.76 22.59 -4.64
C PRO A 100 8.82 23.40 -5.53
N SER A 101 7.66 23.76 -4.97
CA SER A 101 6.68 24.58 -5.66
C SER A 101 6.91 26.04 -5.28
N SER A 102 7.46 26.83 -6.20
CA SER A 102 7.58 28.28 -6.06
C SER A 102 6.55 28.97 -6.95
N ALA A 103 5.98 30.10 -6.49
CA ALA A 103 4.95 30.85 -7.21
C ALA A 103 5.38 31.34 -8.62
N LYS A 104 6.69 31.34 -8.93
CA LYS A 104 7.27 31.77 -10.21
C LYS A 104 7.41 30.66 -11.25
N THR A 105 7.36 29.38 -10.87
CA THR A 105 7.52 28.23 -11.79
C THR A 105 6.47 27.15 -11.46
N PRO A 106 5.38 27.04 -12.24
CA PRO A 106 4.35 26.05 -11.95
C PRO A 106 4.91 24.63 -12.15
N SER A 107 4.90 23.82 -11.11
CA SER A 107 5.37 22.42 -11.09
C SER A 107 4.49 21.44 -11.87
N ARG A 108 3.58 21.94 -12.71
CA ARG A 108 2.57 21.13 -13.42
C ARG A 108 3.19 20.14 -14.40
N GLU A 109 4.18 20.57 -15.17
CA GLU A 109 4.87 19.70 -16.13
C GLU A 109 5.71 18.60 -15.47
N PRO A 110 6.60 18.89 -14.50
CA PRO A 110 7.35 17.84 -13.81
C PRO A 110 6.44 16.90 -13.02
N MET A 111 5.36 17.41 -12.41
CA MET A 111 4.38 16.57 -11.71
C MET A 111 3.64 15.65 -12.69
N TRP A 112 3.22 16.15 -13.86
CA TRP A 112 2.56 15.33 -14.88
C TRP A 112 3.46 14.21 -15.40
N ARG A 113 4.72 14.52 -15.73
CA ARG A 113 5.70 13.51 -16.16
C ARG A 113 5.97 12.48 -15.06
N GLY A 114 6.13 12.93 -13.81
CA GLY A 114 6.32 12.04 -12.67
C GLY A 114 5.14 11.09 -12.46
N VAL A 115 3.91 11.61 -12.55
CA VAL A 115 2.68 10.81 -12.46
C VAL A 115 2.60 9.78 -13.60
N GLN A 116 2.90 10.17 -14.83
CA GLN A 116 2.89 9.26 -15.98
C GLN A 116 3.91 8.12 -15.81
N ILE A 117 5.14 8.44 -15.42
CA ILE A 117 6.20 7.43 -15.19
C ILE A 117 5.81 6.49 -14.05
N ALA A 118 5.28 7.03 -12.94
CA ALA A 118 4.83 6.22 -11.81
C ALA A 118 3.71 5.24 -12.21
N TYR A 119 2.68 5.71 -12.92
CA TYR A 119 1.60 4.83 -13.38
C TYR A 119 2.07 3.79 -14.41
N LEU A 120 3.03 4.14 -15.27
CA LEU A 120 3.62 3.20 -16.22
C LEU A 120 4.38 2.08 -15.48
N ILE A 121 5.22 2.43 -14.50
CA ILE A 121 5.93 1.45 -13.66
C ILE A 121 4.95 0.56 -12.91
N ILE A 122 3.92 1.15 -12.28
CA ILE A 122 2.88 0.39 -11.57
C ILE A 122 2.19 -0.59 -12.52
N GLY A 123 1.85 -0.16 -13.73
CA GLY A 123 1.28 -1.04 -14.75
C GLY A 123 2.22 -2.19 -15.14
N LEU A 124 3.48 -1.88 -15.44
CA LEU A 124 4.48 -2.88 -15.81
C LEU A 124 4.78 -3.89 -14.69
N CYS A 125 4.64 -3.52 -13.42
CA CYS A 125 4.85 -4.45 -12.32
C CYS A 125 3.58 -5.25 -11.98
N LEU A 126 2.41 -4.59 -11.91
CA LEU A 126 1.19 -5.23 -11.44
C LEU A 126 0.50 -6.09 -12.50
N PHE A 127 0.47 -5.66 -13.77
CA PHE A 127 -0.22 -6.43 -14.81
C PHE A 127 0.44 -7.79 -15.08
N PRO A 128 1.77 -7.90 -15.29
CA PRO A 128 2.42 -9.20 -15.48
C PRO A 128 2.30 -10.08 -14.24
N LEU A 129 2.39 -9.51 -13.04
CA LEU A 129 2.21 -10.25 -11.79
C LEU A 129 0.79 -10.84 -11.68
N ALA A 130 -0.23 -10.06 -12.02
CA ALA A 130 -1.62 -10.54 -12.00
C ALA A 130 -1.87 -11.63 -13.06
N ILE A 131 -1.36 -11.44 -14.29
CA ILE A 131 -1.51 -12.41 -15.38
C ILE A 131 -0.79 -13.72 -15.04
N ALA A 132 0.48 -13.65 -14.63
CA ALA A 132 1.26 -14.84 -14.25
C ALA A 132 0.68 -15.52 -13.02
N GLY A 133 0.22 -14.76 -12.03
CA GLY A 133 -0.43 -15.30 -10.84
C GLY A 133 -1.73 -16.05 -11.16
N TYR A 134 -2.58 -15.48 -12.01
CA TYR A 134 -3.80 -16.15 -12.44
C TYR A 134 -3.51 -17.37 -13.30
N TRP A 135 -2.52 -17.31 -14.20
CA TRP A 135 -2.11 -18.46 -15.02
C TRP A 135 -1.54 -19.61 -14.17
N ALA A 136 -0.75 -19.29 -13.14
CA ALA A 136 -0.10 -20.30 -12.30
C ALA A 136 -1.02 -20.92 -11.24
N TYR A 137 -1.94 -20.15 -10.65
CA TYR A 137 -2.75 -20.59 -9.52
C TYR A 137 -4.26 -20.69 -9.83
N GLY A 138 -4.75 -20.01 -10.86
CA GLY A 138 -6.18 -20.00 -11.21
C GLY A 138 -7.08 -19.71 -10.00
N ASP A 139 -8.09 -20.56 -9.80
CA ASP A 139 -9.03 -20.47 -8.68
C ASP A 139 -8.49 -21.05 -7.35
N LEU A 140 -7.26 -21.56 -7.33
CA LEU A 140 -6.64 -22.19 -6.15
C LEU A 140 -5.98 -21.19 -5.19
N ILE A 141 -6.12 -19.89 -5.45
CA ILE A 141 -5.56 -18.82 -4.63
C ILE A 141 -6.34 -18.72 -3.32
N PRO A 142 -5.70 -18.94 -2.14
CA PRO A 142 -6.35 -18.85 -0.85
C PRO A 142 -6.88 -17.43 -0.61
N GLU A 143 -8.02 -17.31 0.06
CA GLU A 143 -8.67 -16.02 0.25
C GLU A 143 -7.97 -15.17 1.33
N GLY A 144 -7.49 -13.98 0.97
CA GLY A 144 -6.90 -13.02 1.92
C GLY A 144 -5.88 -12.06 1.30
N THR A 145 -5.56 -10.96 1.98
CA THR A 145 -4.53 -10.02 1.50
C THR A 145 -3.15 -10.65 1.66
N GLY A 146 -2.37 -10.71 0.57
CA GLY A 146 -1.11 -11.48 0.53
C GLY A 146 -1.27 -12.93 0.06
N ALA A 147 -2.46 -13.30 -0.42
CA ALA A 147 -2.80 -14.62 -0.96
C ALA A 147 -1.80 -15.18 -1.96
N MET A 148 -1.22 -14.33 -2.81
CA MET A 148 -0.24 -14.77 -3.81
C MET A 148 1.06 -15.29 -3.17
N LEU A 149 1.55 -14.65 -2.11
CA LEU A 149 2.73 -15.11 -1.38
C LEU A 149 2.43 -16.42 -0.63
N GLN A 150 1.22 -16.54 -0.06
CA GLN A 150 0.80 -17.77 0.62
C GLN A 150 0.54 -18.92 -0.37
N ALA A 151 -0.01 -18.65 -1.55
CA ALA A 151 -0.18 -19.61 -2.64
C ALA A 151 1.18 -20.13 -3.12
N LEU A 152 2.13 -19.22 -3.35
CA LEU A 152 3.50 -19.57 -3.70
C LEU A 152 4.15 -20.45 -2.64
N TYR A 153 3.99 -20.12 -1.36
CA TYR A 153 4.51 -20.95 -0.27
C TYR A 153 3.85 -22.34 -0.22
N LYS A 154 2.52 -22.41 -0.37
CA LYS A 154 1.75 -23.66 -0.25
C LYS A 154 1.99 -24.62 -1.42
N TYR A 155 2.05 -24.11 -2.66
CA TYR A 155 2.14 -24.94 -3.86
C TYR A 155 3.58 -25.11 -4.36
N HIS A 156 4.43 -24.08 -4.26
CA HIS A 156 5.82 -24.11 -4.76
C HIS A 156 6.87 -24.24 -3.65
N GLY A 157 6.48 -24.41 -2.38
CA GLY A 157 7.40 -24.54 -1.25
C GLY A 157 8.31 -25.78 -1.28
N ARG A 158 8.01 -26.78 -2.12
CA ARG A 158 8.85 -27.98 -2.34
C ARG A 158 9.78 -27.87 -3.55
N ASP A 159 9.33 -27.24 -4.63
CA ASP A 159 10.07 -27.20 -5.90
C ASP A 159 10.99 -25.97 -6.03
N THR A 160 10.75 -24.91 -5.25
CA THR A 160 11.56 -23.68 -5.26
C THR A 160 12.57 -23.66 -4.12
N SER A 161 13.77 -23.10 -4.36
CA SER A 161 14.80 -23.00 -3.32
C SER A 161 14.32 -22.16 -2.13
N LYS A 162 14.51 -22.68 -0.92
CA LYS A 162 14.12 -22.04 0.35
C LYS A 162 14.69 -20.62 0.49
N LEU A 163 15.84 -20.36 -0.13
CA LEU A 163 16.48 -19.04 -0.16
C LEU A 163 15.70 -18.00 -0.96
N ILE A 164 15.13 -18.37 -2.11
CA ILE A 164 14.32 -17.45 -2.94
C ILE A 164 13.01 -17.11 -2.24
N LEU A 165 12.36 -18.11 -1.63
CA LEU A 165 11.10 -17.90 -0.91
C LEU A 165 11.32 -17.10 0.39
N GLY A 166 12.44 -17.37 1.08
CA GLY A 166 12.87 -16.60 2.25
C GLY A 166 13.22 -15.15 1.91
N SER A 167 13.97 -14.91 0.83
CA SER A 167 14.32 -13.55 0.41
C SER A 167 13.10 -12.76 -0.06
N ALA A 168 12.17 -13.38 -0.81
CA ALA A 168 10.93 -12.74 -1.24
C ALA A 168 10.03 -12.35 -0.05
N SER A 169 9.88 -13.23 0.94
CA SER A 169 9.07 -12.94 2.14
C SER A 169 9.73 -11.86 3.02
N LEU A 170 11.05 -11.89 3.19
CA LEU A 170 11.79 -10.82 3.87
C LEU A 170 11.58 -9.46 3.16
N LEU A 171 11.57 -9.46 1.83
CA LEU A 171 11.38 -8.27 1.04
C LEU A 171 9.99 -7.66 1.20
N VAL A 172 8.96 -8.52 1.23
CA VAL A 172 7.58 -8.10 1.52
C VAL A 172 7.49 -7.50 2.92
N VAL A 173 8.14 -8.09 3.92
CA VAL A 173 8.18 -7.54 5.29
C VAL A 173 8.83 -6.14 5.29
N ILE A 174 9.98 -5.97 4.64
CA ILE A 174 10.67 -4.67 4.54
C ILE A 174 9.76 -3.62 3.86
N ASN A 175 9.12 -3.99 2.74
CA ASN A 175 8.20 -3.11 2.03
C ASN A 175 6.96 -2.74 2.87
N CYS A 176 6.44 -3.67 3.67
CA CYS A 176 5.31 -3.38 4.56
C CYS A 176 5.72 -2.44 5.69
N VAL A 177 6.89 -2.64 6.31
CA VAL A 177 7.41 -1.76 7.37
C VAL A 177 7.68 -0.35 6.85
N SER A 178 8.27 -0.20 5.65
CA SER A 178 8.53 1.11 5.04
C SER A 178 7.22 1.79 4.63
N SER A 179 6.30 1.07 3.99
CA SER A 179 4.99 1.59 3.61
C SER A 179 4.19 2.06 4.84
N PHE A 180 4.24 1.32 5.94
CA PHE A 180 3.55 1.70 7.17
C PHE A 180 4.01 3.07 7.67
N GLN A 181 5.30 3.38 7.58
CA GLN A 181 5.84 4.69 7.98
C GLN A 181 5.35 5.82 7.08
N ILE A 182 5.36 5.59 5.76
CA ILE A 182 4.90 6.58 4.78
C ILE A 182 3.41 6.88 4.99
N TYR A 183 2.58 5.86 5.18
CA TYR A 183 1.15 6.05 5.38
C TYR A 183 0.79 6.57 6.77
N ALA A 184 1.58 6.27 7.81
CA ALA A 184 1.34 6.77 9.15
C ALA A 184 1.71 8.26 9.30
N MET A 185 2.71 8.75 8.57
CA MET A 185 3.21 10.14 8.67
C MET A 185 2.12 11.20 8.47
N PRO A 186 1.27 11.17 7.42
CA PRO A 186 0.17 12.12 7.28
C PRO A 186 -0.80 12.11 8.46
N THR A 187 -1.04 10.95 9.07
CA THR A 187 -1.94 10.87 10.24
C THR A 187 -1.28 11.50 11.47
N PHE A 188 0.02 11.32 11.67
CA PHE A 188 0.76 12.00 12.72
C PHE A 188 0.78 13.52 12.54
N ASP A 189 1.03 14.01 11.33
CA ASP A 189 1.02 15.45 11.04
C ASP A 189 -0.36 16.06 11.30
N ASN A 190 -1.44 15.38 10.90
CA ASN A 190 -2.80 15.85 11.18
C ASN A 190 -3.14 15.88 12.69
N LEU A 191 -2.65 14.92 13.47
CA LEU A 191 -2.83 14.89 14.93
C LEU A 191 -2.02 16.01 15.61
N GLU A 192 -0.78 16.21 15.18
CA GLU A 192 0.11 17.28 15.67
C GLU A 192 -0.44 18.68 15.33
N LEU A 193 -1.00 18.86 14.13
CA LEU A 193 -1.69 20.09 13.73
C LEU A 193 -2.91 20.37 14.61
N ARG A 194 -3.73 19.35 14.92
CA ARG A 194 -4.88 19.49 15.82
C ARG A 194 -4.47 19.86 17.24
N TYR A 195 -3.41 19.24 17.75
CA TYR A 195 -2.89 19.58 19.09
C TYR A 195 -2.35 21.02 19.11
N THR A 196 -1.54 21.39 18.13
CA THR A 196 -0.93 22.73 18.04
C THR A 196 -2.01 23.80 17.90
N SER A 197 -3.06 23.56 17.10
CA SER A 197 -4.20 24.46 16.96
C SER A 197 -5.02 24.63 18.24
N LYS A 198 -5.06 23.63 19.12
CA LYS A 198 -5.87 23.67 20.35
C LYS A 198 -5.08 24.22 21.55
N MET A 199 -3.79 23.92 21.63
CA MET A 199 -2.92 24.28 22.76
C MET A 199 -2.01 25.49 22.48
N ASN A 200 -1.94 25.98 21.24
CA ASN A 200 -1.06 27.09 20.79
C ASN A 200 0.41 26.93 21.24
N LYS A 201 0.86 25.68 21.42
CA LYS A 201 2.21 25.32 21.86
C LYS A 201 2.75 24.22 20.96
N PRO A 202 4.07 24.17 20.72
CA PRO A 202 4.68 23.08 19.98
C PRO A 202 4.43 21.74 20.69
N CYS A 203 4.23 20.67 19.91
CA CYS A 203 4.04 19.33 20.46
C CYS A 203 5.29 18.89 21.24
N PRO A 204 5.20 18.58 22.54
CA PRO A 204 6.35 18.05 23.27
C PRO A 204 6.73 16.66 22.72
N GLN A 205 8.03 16.34 22.72
CA GLN A 205 8.53 15.10 22.14
C GLN A 205 7.89 13.83 22.76
N TRP A 206 7.60 13.86 24.06
CA TRP A 206 6.92 12.76 24.74
C TRP A 206 5.50 12.52 24.20
N LEU A 207 4.76 13.59 23.89
CA LEU A 207 3.43 13.48 23.29
C LEU A 207 3.51 12.94 21.87
N ARG A 208 4.53 13.33 21.09
CA ARG A 208 4.76 12.77 19.75
C ARG A 208 5.01 11.26 19.82
N SER A 209 5.84 10.79 20.76
CA SER A 209 6.07 9.36 20.97
C SER A 209 4.81 8.63 21.45
N ALA A 210 4.05 9.24 22.37
CA ALA A 210 2.79 8.69 22.86
C ALA A 210 1.73 8.55 21.74
N LEU A 211 1.61 9.56 20.86
CA LEU A 211 0.69 9.51 19.72
C LEU A 211 1.08 8.40 18.72
N ARG A 212 2.37 8.19 18.48
CA ARG A 212 2.87 7.11 17.60
C ARG A 212 2.61 5.73 18.20
N LEU A 213 2.86 5.56 19.50
CA LEU A 213 2.58 4.32 20.22
C LEU A 213 1.08 4.03 20.23
N LEU A 214 0.25 5.02 20.58
CA LEU A 214 -1.21 4.89 20.64
C LEU A 214 -1.79 4.52 19.27
N PHE A 215 -1.33 5.17 18.20
CA PHE A 215 -1.77 4.82 16.84
C PHE A 215 -1.35 3.41 16.43
N GLY A 216 -0.14 2.97 16.77
CA GLY A 216 0.32 1.61 16.54
C GLY A 216 -0.51 0.57 17.32
N CYS A 217 -0.78 0.83 18.60
CA CYS A 217 -1.65 -0.01 19.42
C CYS A 217 -3.08 -0.07 18.87
N LEU A 218 -3.64 1.06 18.45
CA LEU A 218 -4.99 1.11 17.89
C LEU A 218 -5.09 0.34 16.58
N THR A 219 -4.14 0.52 15.66
CA THR A 219 -4.15 -0.19 14.37
C THR A 219 -3.91 -1.70 14.54
N CYS A 220 -3.05 -2.11 15.48
CA CYS A 220 -2.88 -3.51 15.85
C CYS A 220 -4.13 -4.12 16.49
N PHE A 221 -4.78 -3.41 17.41
CA PHE A 221 -6.04 -3.86 18.01
C PHE A 221 -7.10 -4.08 16.94
N ILE A 222 -7.25 -3.15 16.00
CA ILE A 222 -8.18 -3.30 14.87
C ILE A 222 -7.79 -4.49 13.98
N ALA A 223 -6.49 -4.68 13.73
CA ALA A 223 -6.01 -5.82 12.94
C ALA A 223 -6.35 -7.18 13.57
N VAL A 224 -6.22 -7.29 14.89
CA VAL A 224 -6.53 -8.51 15.64
C VAL A 224 -8.04 -8.69 15.82
N ALA A 225 -8.78 -7.61 16.08
CA ALA A 225 -10.22 -7.67 16.33
C ALA A 225 -11.02 -7.97 15.05
N LEU A 226 -10.57 -7.48 13.89
CA LEU A 226 -11.28 -7.57 12.61
C LEU A 226 -10.42 -8.23 11.51
N PRO A 227 -10.10 -9.52 11.62
CA PRO A 227 -9.26 -10.22 10.64
C PRO A 227 -9.90 -10.36 9.25
N PHE A 228 -11.19 -10.03 9.13
CA PHE A 228 -11.94 -10.02 7.86
C PHE A 228 -11.83 -8.70 7.09
N LEU A 229 -11.15 -7.66 7.61
CA LEU A 229 -10.93 -6.42 6.84
C LEU A 229 -10.33 -6.63 5.43
N PRO A 230 -9.43 -7.59 5.20
CA PRO A 230 -9.00 -8.04 3.88
C PRO A 230 -10.14 -8.37 2.91
N SER A 231 -11.17 -9.10 3.36
CA SER A 231 -12.28 -9.49 2.49
C SER A 231 -13.18 -8.30 2.12
N LEU A 232 -13.18 -7.26 2.97
CA LEU A 232 -13.87 -6.00 2.72
C LEU A 232 -13.06 -5.02 1.86
N ALA A 233 -11.80 -5.32 1.52
CA ALA A 233 -10.95 -4.41 0.76
C ALA A 233 -11.55 -4.07 -0.62
N GLY A 234 -12.17 -5.05 -1.29
CA GLY A 234 -12.87 -4.82 -2.55
C GLY A 234 -14.08 -3.89 -2.42
N LEU A 235 -14.84 -4.02 -1.32
CA LEU A 235 -15.99 -3.16 -1.02
C LEU A 235 -15.54 -1.72 -0.69
N ILE A 236 -14.56 -1.58 0.20
CA ILE A 236 -14.01 -0.28 0.62
C ILE A 236 -13.36 0.42 -0.58
N GLY A 237 -12.62 -0.32 -1.40
CA GLY A 237 -12.06 0.16 -2.65
C GLY A 237 -13.13 0.63 -3.62
N GLY A 238 -14.19 -0.16 -3.82
CA GLY A 238 -15.33 0.19 -4.67
C GLY A 238 -16.03 1.48 -4.25
N ILE A 239 -16.24 1.70 -2.95
CA ILE A 239 -16.84 2.93 -2.39
C ILE A 239 -15.91 4.14 -2.56
N ALA A 240 -14.59 3.93 -2.59
CA ALA A 240 -13.61 5.00 -2.78
C ALA A 240 -13.40 5.39 -4.25
N LEU A 241 -13.76 4.54 -5.23
CA LEU A 241 -13.58 4.80 -6.66
C LEU A 241 -14.26 6.10 -7.17
N PRO A 242 -15.47 6.49 -6.73
CA PRO A 242 -16.07 7.76 -7.10
C PRO A 242 -15.22 8.95 -6.67
N LEU A 243 -14.61 8.87 -5.49
CA LEU A 243 -13.76 9.93 -4.96
C LEU A 243 -12.45 10.07 -5.75
N THR A 244 -11.89 8.97 -6.25
CA THR A 244 -10.60 8.98 -6.95
C THR A 244 -10.73 9.21 -8.46
N LEU A 245 -11.79 8.69 -9.09
CA LEU A 245 -11.97 8.74 -10.55
C LEU A 245 -13.01 9.79 -10.97
N ALA A 246 -14.16 9.86 -10.31
CA ALA A 246 -15.26 10.70 -10.77
C ALA A 246 -15.17 12.13 -10.25
N TYR A 247 -14.83 12.31 -8.97
CA TYR A 247 -14.72 13.62 -8.33
C TYR A 247 -13.79 14.61 -9.05
N PRO A 248 -12.52 14.27 -9.40
CA PRO A 248 -11.65 15.22 -10.09
C PRO A 248 -12.17 15.60 -11.48
N CYS A 249 -12.81 14.69 -12.20
CA CYS A 249 -13.40 14.96 -13.51
C CYS A 249 -14.55 15.96 -13.42
N PHE A 250 -15.49 15.75 -12.49
CA PHE A 250 -16.60 16.69 -12.29
C PHE A 250 -16.14 18.02 -11.71
N MET A 251 -15.20 18.01 -10.75
CA MET A 251 -14.60 19.22 -10.20
C MET A 251 -13.94 20.06 -11.29
N TRP A 252 -13.19 19.44 -12.21
CA TRP A 252 -12.55 20.15 -13.32
C TRP A 252 -13.56 20.83 -14.24
N ILE A 253 -14.67 20.16 -14.57
CA ILE A 253 -15.75 20.72 -15.40
C ILE A 253 -16.38 21.95 -14.72
N VAL A 254 -16.67 21.87 -13.42
CA VAL A 254 -17.26 22.98 -12.65
C VAL A 254 -16.31 24.18 -12.57
N MET A 255 -15.02 23.94 -12.34
CA MET A 255 -14.03 25.01 -12.20
C MET A 255 -13.67 25.68 -13.53
N LYS A 256 -13.49 24.91 -14.61
CA LYS A 256 -13.03 25.45 -15.90
C LYS A 256 -14.15 25.88 -16.84
N LYS A 257 -15.40 25.47 -16.58
CA LYS A 257 -16.58 25.76 -17.43
C LYS A 257 -16.25 25.66 -18.93
N PRO A 258 -15.72 24.51 -19.41
CA PRO A 258 -15.43 24.34 -20.83
C PRO A 258 -16.71 24.47 -21.66
N GLY A 259 -16.58 24.90 -22.92
CA GLY A 259 -17.73 24.96 -23.83
C GLY A 259 -18.45 23.62 -23.91
N ARG A 260 -19.79 23.66 -23.90
CA ARG A 260 -20.62 22.44 -24.02
C ARG A 260 -20.21 21.68 -25.28
N TYR A 261 -20.07 20.36 -25.16
CA TYR A 261 -19.58 19.46 -26.22
C TYR A 261 -18.13 19.67 -26.71
N SER A 262 -17.30 20.44 -25.99
CA SER A 262 -15.86 20.47 -26.27
C SER A 262 -15.22 19.10 -26.04
N ARG A 263 -14.13 18.78 -26.76
CA ARG A 263 -13.39 17.50 -26.63
C ARG A 263 -12.97 17.22 -25.18
N SER A 264 -12.52 18.25 -24.46
CA SER A 264 -12.16 18.14 -23.04
C SER A 264 -13.36 17.95 -22.12
N TRP A 265 -14.50 18.55 -22.45
CA TRP A 265 -15.75 18.35 -21.71
C TRP A 265 -16.26 16.91 -21.88
N CYS A 266 -16.30 16.41 -23.12
CA CYS A 266 -16.72 15.04 -23.43
C CYS A 266 -15.82 14.00 -22.75
N LEU A 267 -14.49 14.16 -22.82
CA LEU A 267 -13.54 13.25 -22.16
C LEU A 267 -13.72 13.21 -20.64
N ASN A 268 -13.81 14.36 -19.97
CA ASN A 268 -14.02 14.38 -18.51
C ASN A 268 -15.40 13.84 -18.12
N TRP A 269 -16.42 14.06 -18.94
CA TRP A 269 -17.76 13.51 -18.69
C TRP A 269 -17.77 11.98 -18.81
N ILE A 270 -17.21 11.43 -19.88
CA ILE A 270 -17.11 9.97 -20.10
C ILE A 270 -16.28 9.33 -18.98
N LEU A 271 -15.11 9.91 -18.65
CA LEU A 271 -14.27 9.41 -17.55
C LEU A 271 -15.01 9.43 -16.21
N GLY A 272 -15.70 10.54 -15.90
CA GLY A 272 -16.47 10.67 -14.66
C GLY A 272 -17.59 9.63 -14.57
N VAL A 273 -18.41 9.49 -15.62
CA VAL A 273 -19.51 8.51 -15.66
C VAL A 273 -18.98 7.08 -15.63
N SER A 274 -17.94 6.77 -16.39
CA SER A 274 -17.33 5.43 -16.38
C SER A 274 -16.78 5.05 -15.00
N GLY A 275 -16.17 6.00 -14.28
CA GLY A 275 -15.70 5.78 -12.90
C GLY A 275 -16.86 5.50 -11.93
N MET A 276 -18.00 6.17 -12.09
CA MET A 276 -19.22 5.88 -11.31
C MET A 276 -19.79 4.49 -11.61
N VAL A 277 -19.87 4.11 -12.90
CA VAL A 277 -20.34 2.78 -13.30
C VAL A 277 -19.42 1.69 -12.75
N LEU A 278 -18.10 1.87 -12.87
CA LEU A 278 -17.11 0.93 -12.34
C LEU A 278 -17.23 0.78 -10.81
N SER A 279 -17.47 1.87 -10.08
CA SER A 279 -17.73 1.81 -8.64
C SER A 279 -18.93 0.93 -8.30
N VAL A 280 -20.06 1.11 -8.99
CA VAL A 280 -21.27 0.30 -8.77
C VAL A 280 -21.00 -1.17 -9.08
N LEU A 281 -20.31 -1.48 -10.18
CA LEU A 281 -19.94 -2.85 -10.54
C LEU A 281 -19.03 -3.50 -9.49
N VAL A 282 -18.01 -2.79 -9.00
CA VAL A 282 -17.09 -3.33 -7.98
C VAL A 282 -17.81 -3.52 -6.64
N VAL A 283 -18.66 -2.58 -6.24
CA VAL A 283 -19.44 -2.69 -4.99
C VAL A 283 -20.43 -3.85 -5.06
N THR A 284 -21.16 -3.99 -6.16
CA THR A 284 -22.10 -5.11 -6.35
C THR A 284 -21.38 -6.47 -6.38
N ALA A 285 -20.24 -6.57 -7.07
CA ALA A 285 -19.41 -7.77 -7.05
C ALA A 285 -18.87 -8.09 -5.65
N ALA A 286 -18.42 -7.09 -4.90
CA ALA A 286 -17.93 -7.28 -3.53
C ALA A 286 -19.06 -7.75 -2.60
N ILE A 287 -20.27 -7.17 -2.70
CA ILE A 287 -21.45 -7.61 -1.97
C ILE A 287 -21.80 -9.05 -2.34
N TRP A 288 -21.76 -9.39 -3.63
CA TRP A 288 -22.04 -10.75 -4.09
C TRP A 288 -21.06 -11.78 -3.51
N ILE A 289 -19.76 -11.46 -3.48
CA ILE A 289 -18.73 -12.31 -2.85
C ILE A 289 -19.00 -12.49 -1.35
N ILE A 290 -19.36 -11.40 -0.66
CA ILE A 290 -19.70 -11.41 0.76
C ILE A 290 -20.93 -12.29 1.04
N VAL A 291 -21.97 -12.20 0.21
CA VAL A 291 -23.22 -12.95 0.36
C VAL A 291 -23.03 -14.44 0.04
N THR A 292 -22.33 -14.76 -1.04
CA THR A 292 -22.15 -16.15 -1.49
C THR A 292 -21.21 -16.94 -0.58
N LYS A 293 -20.15 -16.31 -0.06
CA LYS A 293 -19.19 -16.98 0.82
C LYS A 293 -19.66 -17.04 2.27
N GLY A 294 -20.53 -16.13 2.69
CA GLY A 294 -20.92 -15.93 4.08
C GLY A 294 -19.74 -15.42 4.88
N ILE A 295 -19.82 -14.21 5.44
CA ILE A 295 -18.80 -13.77 6.39
C ILE A 295 -19.02 -14.58 7.67
N GLY A 296 -18.23 -15.63 7.87
CA GLY A 296 -18.02 -16.20 9.20
C GLY A 296 -17.41 -15.09 10.05
N VAL A 297 -18.23 -14.34 10.78
CA VAL A 297 -17.79 -13.17 11.56
C VAL A 297 -17.05 -13.68 12.81
N HIS A 298 -15.83 -14.15 12.61
CA HIS A 298 -14.96 -14.66 13.66
C HIS A 298 -14.26 -13.48 14.35
N PHE A 299 -15.00 -12.77 15.20
CA PHE A 299 -14.41 -11.82 16.12
C PHE A 299 -13.37 -12.53 17.01
N PHE A 300 -12.15 -11.98 17.07
CA PHE A 300 -11.05 -12.49 17.89
C PHE A 300 -10.48 -13.88 17.53
N LYS A 301 -10.75 -14.41 16.33
CA LYS A 301 -10.08 -15.60 15.77
C LYS A 301 -9.59 -15.33 14.35
N PRO A 302 -8.36 -14.83 14.17
CA PRO A 302 -7.74 -14.65 12.85
C PRO A 302 -7.28 -15.97 12.21
#